data_AF-A0A950ANX8-F1
#
_entry.id   AF-A0A950ANX8-F1
#
_cell.length_a   1.000
_cell.length_b   1.000
_cell.length_c   1.000
_cell.angle_alpha   90.00
_cell.angle_beta   90.00
_cell.angle_gamma   90.00
#
_symmetry.space_group_name_H-M   'P 1'
#
loop_
_entity.id
_entity.type
_entity.pdbx_description
1 polymer ?
#
loop_
_entity_poly.entity_id
_entity_poly.type
_entity_poly.pdbx_seq_one_letter_code
_entity_poly.pdbx_strand_id
1 'polypeptide(L)' 'ELRDHTYYAKLRVRHNGELIEVDSRPSDAIAVAVTVDVPIFVAEDIIDEVGQ' A
#
# COMPACT_ATOMS: atom_id res chain seq x y z
N GLU A 1 -4.11 -1.20 -5.57
CA GLU A 1 -5.07 -1.36 -6.70
C GLU A 1 -5.35 0.01 -7.31
N LEU A 2 -5.69 0.05 -8.60
CA LEU A 2 -6.10 1.26 -9.31
C LEU A 2 -7.56 1.05 -9.73
N ARG A 3 -8.42 2.00 -9.36
CA ARG A 3 -9.83 1.97 -9.76
C ARG A 3 -10.28 3.39 -10.05
N ASP A 4 -10.92 3.59 -11.20
CA ASP A 4 -11.45 4.89 -11.61
C ASP A 4 -10.39 6.02 -11.50
N HIS A 5 -9.16 5.73 -11.94
CA HIS A 5 -7.99 6.63 -11.84
C HIS A 5 -7.58 7.00 -10.40
N THR A 6 -8.08 6.24 -9.41
CA THR A 6 -7.78 6.42 -7.99
C THR A 6 -6.97 5.23 -7.48
N TYR A 7 -5.78 5.51 -6.96
CA TYR A 7 -4.94 4.50 -6.33
C TYR A 7 -5.39 4.22 -4.89
N TYR A 8 -5.42 2.95 -4.52
CA TYR A 8 -5.73 2.47 -3.18
C TYR A 8 -4.58 1.62 -2.64
N ALA A 9 -4.37 1.73 -1.33
CA ALA A 9 -3.35 1.01 -0.59
C ALA A 9 -3.95 0.29 0.62
N LYS A 10 -3.22 -0.69 1.14
CA LYS A 10 -3.54 -1.38 2.38
C LYS A 10 -2.34 -1.37 3.30
N LEU A 11 -2.54 -0.98 4.55
CA LEU A 11 -1.56 -1.17 5.61
C LEU A 11 -1.73 -2.57 6.19
N ARG A 12 -0.64 -3.33 6.25
CA ARG A 12 -0.62 -4.67 6.87
C ARG A 12 0.02 -4.56 8.24
N VAL A 13 -0.79 -4.62 9.28
CA VAL A 13 -0.37 -4.42 10.67
C VAL A 13 -0.35 -5.77 11.38
N ARG A 14 0.78 -6.10 12.01
CA ARG A 14 0.86 -7.27 12.88
C ARG A 14 0.42 -6.88 14.29
N HIS A 15 -0.65 -7.47 14.78
CA HIS A 15 -1.18 -7.21 16.12
C HIS A 15 -1.52 -8.55 16.79
N ASN A 16 -0.94 -8.81 17.97
CA ASN A 16 -1.13 -10.07 18.71
C ASN A 16 -0.86 -11.35 17.89
N GLY A 17 0.09 -11.28 16.95
CA GLY A 17 0.44 -12.40 16.07
C GLY A 17 -0.44 -12.52 14.81
N GLU A 18 -1.54 -11.78 14.74
CA GLU A 18 -2.43 -11.72 13.58
C GLU A 18 -2.01 -10.62 12.61
N LEU A 19 -2.24 -10.85 11.32
CA LEU A 19 -2.04 -9.87 10.27
C LEU A 19 -3.39 -9.23 9.94
N ILE A 20 -3.50 -7.93 10.21
CA ILE A 20 -4.69 -7.12 9.97
C ILE A 20 -4.42 -6.24 8.75
N GLU A 21 -5.38 -6.19 7.83
CA GLU A 21 -5.35 -5.25 6.70
C GLU A 21 -6.25 -4.05 6.99
N VAL A 22 -5.70 -2.85 6.79
CA VAL A 22 -6.41 -1.58 6.97
C VAL A 22 -6.36 -0.81 5.65
N ASP A 23 -7.53 -0.49 5.11
CA ASP A 23 -7.64 0.33 3.90
C ASP A 23 -7.07 1.72 4.15
N SER A 24 -6.30 2.21 3.18
CA SER A 24 -5.60 3.48 3.29
C SER A 24 -5.41 4.13 1.93
N ARG A 25 -5.20 5.45 1.92
CA ARG A 25 -4.71 6.13 0.72
C ARG A 25 -3.21 5.84 0.57
N PRO A 26 -2.67 5.79 -0.66
CA PRO A 26 -1.25 5.57 -0.90
C PRO A 26 -0.36 6.58 -0.17
N SER A 27 -0.75 7.86 -0.08
CA SER A 27 0.03 8.90 0.62
C SER A 27 0.24 8.57 2.10
N ASP A 28 -0.82 8.10 2.77
CA ASP A 28 -0.80 7.80 4.20
C ASP A 28 0.00 6.50 4.43
N ALA A 29 -0.17 5.50 3.57
CA ALA A 29 0.61 4.25 3.63
C ALA A 29 2.12 4.49 3.44
N ILE A 30 2.51 5.35 2.49
CA ILE A 30 3.91 5.72 2.26
C ILE A 30 4.47 6.48 3.47
N ALA A 31 3.74 7.45 4.01
CA ALA A 31 4.19 8.22 5.16
C ALA A 31 4.45 7.33 6.39
N VAL A 32 3.55 6.39 6.66
CA VAL A 32 3.73 5.40 7.73
C VAL A 32 4.96 4.54 7.42
N ALA A 33 5.08 4.00 6.21
CA ALA A 33 6.17 3.11 5.84
C ALA A 33 7.55 3.76 5.99
N VAL A 34 7.70 5.03 5.58
CA VAL A 34 8.92 5.81 5.77
C VAL A 34 9.21 6.08 7.24
N THR A 35 8.16 6.32 8.04
CA THR A 35 8.32 6.63 9.48
C THR A 35 8.82 5.43 10.28
N VAL A 36 8.39 4.21 9.93
CA VAL A 36 8.72 2.99 10.68
C VAL A 36 9.69 2.04 9.95
N ASP A 37 10.26 2.50 8.83
CA ASP A 37 11.24 1.80 8.00
C ASP A 37 10.80 0.38 7.58
N VAL A 38 9.65 0.29 6.92
CA VAL A 38 9.09 -0.98 6.42
C VAL A 38 8.99 -0.99 4.89
N PRO A 39 9.10 -2.18 4.26
CA PRO A 39 9.04 -2.30 2.82
C PRO A 39 7.65 -1.92 2.27
N ILE A 40 7.67 -1.29 1.10
CA ILE A 40 6.46 -0.98 0.31
C ILE A 40 6.40 -1.94 -0.86
N PHE A 41 5.21 -2.51 -1.09
CA PHE A 41 4.94 -3.39 -2.22
C PHE A 41 3.89 -2.75 -3.12
N VAL A 42 4.06 -2.94 -4.42
CA VAL A 42 3.12 -2.48 -5.45
C VAL A 42 2.75 -3.68 -6.31
N ALA A 43 1.49 -3.75 -6.72
CA ALA A 43 1.03 -4.82 -7.60
C ALA A 43 1.61 -4.60 -9.02
N GLU A 44 2.03 -5.69 -9.66
CA GLU A 44 2.77 -5.67 -10.93
C GLU A 44 1.95 -5.03 -12.07
N ASP A 45 0.65 -5.31 -12.10
CA ASP A 45 -0.32 -4.73 -13.04
C ASP A 45 -0.35 -3.19 -13.01
N ILE A 46 -0.14 -2.59 -11.83
CA ILE A 46 -0.04 -1.12 -11.71
C ILE A 46 1.29 -0.58 -12.25
N ILE A 47 2.38 -1.33 -12.07
CA ILE A 47 3.68 -0.93 -12.61
C ILE A 47 3.63 -0.94 -14.14
N ASP A 48 2.99 -1.95 -14.73
CA ASP A 48 2.83 -2.07 -16.19
C ASP A 48 1.98 -0.93 -16.77
N GLU A 49 0.96 -0.46 -16.06
CA GLU A 49 0.08 0.63 -16.50
C GLU A 49 0.75 2.01 -16.44
N VAL A 50 1.61 2.25 -15.45
CA VAL A 50 2.33 3.53 -15.28
C VAL A 50 3.63 3.58 -16.10
N GLY A 51 4.18 2.42 -16.47
CA GLY A 51 5.43 2.29 -17.22
C GLY A 51 5.34 2.57 -18.72
N GLN A 52 4.16 2.86 -19.27
CA GLN A 52 3.93 3.21 -20.68
C GLN A 52 3.84 4.72 -20.92
#